data_AF-A0A2K2V3Z7-F1
#
_entry.id   AF-A0A2K2V3Z7-F1
#
_cell.length_a   1.000
_cell.length_b   1.000
_cell.length_c   1.000
_cell.angle_alpha   90.00
_cell.angle_beta   90.00
_cell.angle_gamma   90.00
#
_symmetry.space_group_name_H-M   'P 1'
#
loop_
_entity.id
_entity.type
_entity.pdbx_description
1 polymer ?
#
loop_
_entity_poly.entity_id
_entity_poly.type
_entity_poly.pdbx_seq_one_letter_code
_entity_poly.pdbx_strand_id
1 'polypeptide(L)'
;MLSKENWSLPSGEVCMQRCKLEYKQDRSKKVEEAFLRALDIVERMRKCDAEYKGFFAGISGEYVEPGASGALTRGKIEILPTGRNFYAVDPTTLPTPAAWKVGIETAEKLIKYYLE
;
A
#
# COMPACT_ATOMS: atom_id res chain seq x y z
N MET A 1 10.56 22.63 -25.71
CA MET A 1 9.54 21.81 -26.40
C MET A 1 10.01 20.36 -26.36
N LEU A 2 9.71 19.64 -25.28
CA LEU A 2 9.89 18.19 -25.23
C LEU A 2 8.51 17.58 -25.45
N SER A 3 8.42 16.78 -26.52
CA SER A 3 7.20 16.21 -27.06
C SER A 3 6.51 15.30 -26.05
N LYS A 4 5.20 15.49 -25.89
CA LYS A 4 4.29 14.55 -25.24
C LYS A 4 4.37 13.20 -25.96
N GLU A 5 5.09 12.25 -25.39
CA GLU A 5 4.93 10.84 -25.76
C GLU A 5 3.64 10.34 -25.10
N ASN A 6 2.63 10.15 -25.95
CA ASN A 6 1.31 9.66 -25.63
C ASN A 6 1.39 8.24 -25.05
N TRP A 7 1.22 8.12 -23.73
CA TRP A 7 0.95 6.83 -23.10
C TRP A 7 -0.52 6.45 -23.31
N SER A 8 -0.86 6.05 -24.54
CA SER A 8 -2.15 5.46 -24.86
C SER A 8 -2.20 4.07 -24.23
N LEU A 9 -3.00 3.88 -23.18
CA LEU A 9 -3.32 2.54 -22.68
C LEU A 9 -3.94 1.73 -23.83
N PRO A 10 -3.38 0.56 -24.22
CA PRO A 10 -4.01 -0.25 -25.23
C PRO A 10 -5.36 -0.72 -24.71
N SER A 11 -6.39 -0.48 -25.51
CA SER A 11 -7.74 -0.98 -25.32
C SER A 11 -7.74 -2.50 -25.19
N GLY A 12 -8.05 -2.98 -23.98
CA GLY A 12 -8.84 -4.18 -23.70
C GLY A 12 -8.39 -5.58 -24.15
N GLU A 13 -7.41 -5.75 -25.03
CA GLU A 13 -7.24 -7.06 -25.72
C GLU A 13 -5.83 -7.67 -25.72
N VAL A 14 -4.81 -7.02 -25.15
CA VAL A 14 -3.43 -7.53 -25.24
C VAL A 14 -2.92 -8.04 -23.90
N CYS A 15 -3.30 -9.28 -23.53
CA CYS A 15 -2.42 -10.26 -22.87
C CYS A 15 -3.13 -11.62 -22.66
N MET A 16 -3.68 -12.22 -23.72
CA MET A 16 -4.21 -13.59 -23.67
C MET A 16 -3.31 -14.56 -24.44
N GLN A 17 -1.98 -14.42 -24.33
CA GLN A 17 -1.04 -15.45 -24.80
C GLN A 17 -0.80 -16.49 -23.71
N ARG A 18 -1.80 -17.37 -23.61
CA ARG A 18 -1.79 -18.82 -23.30
C ARG A 18 -0.46 -19.41 -22.81
N CYS A 19 -0.06 -19.09 -21.58
CA CYS A 19 0.95 -19.84 -20.86
C CYS A 19 0.27 -21.06 -20.20
N LYS A 20 0.41 -22.25 -20.81
CA LYS A 20 -0.04 -23.51 -20.20
C LYS A 20 0.93 -23.89 -19.09
N LEU A 21 0.67 -23.38 -17.88
CA LEU A 21 1.33 -23.82 -16.66
C LEU A 21 0.43 -24.85 -15.97
N GLU A 22 0.88 -26.12 -15.95
CA GLU A 22 0.27 -27.12 -15.07
C GLU A 22 0.58 -26.77 -13.62
N TYR A 23 -0.45 -26.40 -12.85
CA TYR A 23 -0.30 -25.90 -11.50
C TYR A 23 -0.94 -26.86 -10.49
N LYS A 24 -0.22 -27.18 -9.40
CA LYS A 24 -0.82 -27.77 -8.21
C LYS A 24 -1.93 -26.82 -7.72
N GLN A 25 -3.19 -27.28 -7.76
CA GLN A 25 -4.41 -26.50 -7.54
C GLN A 25 -4.36 -25.53 -6.33
N ASP A 26 -3.64 -25.92 -5.28
CA ASP A 26 -3.51 -25.17 -4.02
C ASP A 26 -2.59 -23.94 -4.12
N ARG A 27 -1.50 -24.00 -4.90
CA ARG A 27 -0.65 -22.81 -5.13
C ARG A 27 -1.31 -21.81 -6.09
N SER A 28 -2.19 -22.27 -6.98
CA SER A 28 -2.77 -21.41 -8.02
C SER A 28 -3.64 -20.32 -7.41
N LYS A 29 -4.43 -20.69 -6.39
CA LYS A 29 -5.34 -19.78 -5.69
C LYS A 29 -4.61 -18.65 -4.95
N LYS A 30 -3.50 -18.97 -4.27
CA LYS A 30 -2.70 -17.95 -3.55
C LYS A 30 -2.04 -16.95 -4.50
N VAL A 31 -1.63 -17.41 -5.68
CA VAL A 31 -1.03 -16.55 -6.71
C VAL A 31 -2.09 -15.65 -7.32
N GLU A 32 -3.26 -16.18 -7.67
CA GLU A 32 -4.39 -15.36 -8.11
C GLU A 32 -4.76 -14.28 -7.10
N GLU A 33 -4.87 -14.63 -5.81
CA GLU A 33 -5.19 -13.65 -4.76
C GLU A 33 -4.12 -12.55 -4.64
N ALA A 34 -2.84 -12.91 -4.73
CA ALA A 34 -1.75 -11.93 -4.71
C ALA A 34 -1.83 -10.97 -5.91
N PHE A 35 -2.12 -11.48 -7.11
CA PHE A 35 -2.30 -10.64 -8.30
C PHE A 35 -3.52 -9.72 -8.18
N LEU A 36 -4.64 -10.21 -7.65
CA LEU A 36 -5.83 -9.38 -7.41
C LEU A 36 -5.53 -8.24 -6.43
N ARG A 37 -4.80 -8.51 -5.34
CA ARG A 37 -4.35 -7.47 -4.41
C ARG A 37 -3.39 -6.47 -5.07
N ALA A 38 -2.47 -6.95 -5.91
CA ALA A 38 -1.56 -6.07 -6.64
C ALA A 38 -2.31 -5.11 -7.59
N LEU A 39 -3.36 -5.60 -8.26
CA LEU A 39 -4.22 -4.78 -9.11
C LEU A 39 -4.97 -3.70 -8.30
N ASP A 40 -5.53 -4.05 -7.14
CA ASP A 40 -6.18 -3.08 -6.24
C ASP A 40 -5.20 -1.99 -5.80
N ILE A 41 -3.97 -2.36 -5.40
CA ILE A 41 -2.93 -1.41 -5.02
C ILE A 41 -2.61 -0.46 -6.17
N VAL A 42 -2.43 -0.98 -7.39
CA VAL A 42 -2.15 -0.16 -8.58
C VAL A 42 -3.30 0.81 -8.86
N GLU A 43 -4.55 0.39 -8.71
CA GLU A 43 -5.70 1.28 -8.88
C GLU A 43 -5.73 2.41 -7.83
N ARG A 44 -5.46 2.09 -6.56
CA ARG A 44 -5.35 3.10 -5.49
C ARG A 44 -4.18 4.06 -5.73
N MET A 45 -3.05 3.56 -6.26
CA MET A 45 -1.91 4.40 -6.65
C MET A 45 -2.27 5.36 -7.78
N ARG A 46 -3.03 4.92 -8.79
CA ARG A 46 -3.50 5.81 -9.87
C ARG A 46 -4.37 6.95 -9.37
N LYS A 47 -5.12 6.74 -8.28
CA LYS A 47 -5.95 7.78 -7.64
C LYS A 47 -5.11 8.82 -6.86
N CYS A 48 -3.79 8.65 -6.76
CA CYS A 48 -2.88 9.59 -6.09
C CYS A 48 -2.62 10.89 -6.88
N ASP A 49 -3.20 11.06 -8.07
CA ASP A 49 -3.29 12.36 -8.75
C ASP A 49 -3.98 13.44 -7.89
N ALA A 50 -4.59 13.10 -6.76
CA ALA A 50 -5.19 14.07 -5.84
C ALA A 50 -4.16 14.89 -5.03
N GLU A 51 -2.86 14.55 -5.04
CA GLU A 51 -1.85 15.26 -4.24
C GLU A 51 -1.76 16.75 -4.52
N TYR A 52 -1.69 17.16 -5.79
CA TYR A 52 -1.63 18.58 -6.14
C TYR A 52 -2.94 19.30 -5.78
N LYS A 53 -4.09 18.62 -5.92
CA LYS A 53 -5.40 19.20 -5.58
C LYS A 53 -5.50 19.44 -4.08
N GLY A 54 -5.11 18.46 -3.27
CA GLY A 54 -5.08 18.58 -1.81
C GLY A 54 -4.13 19.69 -1.35
N PHE A 55 -2.98 19.86 -2.02
CA PHE A 55 -2.05 20.96 -1.75
C PHE A 55 -2.67 22.33 -2.04
N PHE A 56 -3.27 22.53 -3.22
CA PHE A 56 -3.92 23.80 -3.55
C PHE A 56 -5.12 24.09 -2.65
N ALA A 57 -5.93 23.08 -2.33
CA ALA A 57 -7.03 23.22 -1.37
C ALA A 57 -6.52 23.68 0.00
N GLY A 58 -5.43 23.08 0.49
CA GLY A 58 -4.81 23.48 1.76
C GLY A 58 -4.31 24.93 1.77
N ILE A 59 -3.70 25.41 0.67
CA ILE A 59 -3.26 26.82 0.55
C ILE A 59 -4.46 27.77 0.49
N SER A 60 -5.53 27.38 -0.19
CA SER A 60 -6.77 28.16 -0.28
C SER A 60 -7.59 28.19 1.02
N GLY A 61 -7.14 27.49 2.07
CA GLY A 61 -7.87 27.37 3.33
C GLY A 61 -9.11 26.47 3.25
N GLU A 62 -9.19 25.63 2.22
CA GLU A 62 -10.27 24.67 2.05
C GLU A 62 -10.03 23.40 2.89
N TYR A 63 -11.10 22.64 3.09
CA TYR A 63 -11.03 21.37 3.80
C TYR A 63 -10.32 20.29 2.96
N VAL A 64 -9.34 19.62 3.55
CA VAL A 64 -8.64 18.47 2.96
C VAL A 64 -9.07 17.20 3.68
N GLU A 65 -9.62 16.25 2.92
CA GLU A 65 -10.12 14.98 3.43
C GLU A 65 -9.07 14.24 4.28
N PRO A 66 -9.45 13.69 5.45
CA PRO A 66 -8.53 12.98 6.31
C PRO A 66 -8.18 11.59 5.77
N GLY A 67 -7.00 11.08 6.14
CA GLY A 67 -6.55 9.75 5.74
C GLY A 67 -5.67 9.08 6.80
N ALA A 68 -5.57 7.74 6.78
CA ALA A 68 -4.69 7.04 7.72
C ALA A 68 -3.21 7.26 7.37
N SER A 69 -2.36 7.42 8.38
CA SER A 69 -0.90 7.47 8.20
C SER A 69 -0.21 6.11 8.43
N GLY A 70 0.95 5.91 7.82
CA GLY A 70 1.83 4.77 8.08
C GLY A 70 2.77 4.41 6.94
N ALA A 71 3.41 3.24 7.05
CA ALA A 71 4.30 2.72 6.03
C ALA A 71 3.59 1.67 5.15
N LEU A 72 3.58 1.88 3.83
CA LEU A 72 3.07 0.92 2.85
C LEU A 72 3.79 -0.43 2.93
N THR A 73 5.09 -0.41 3.26
CA THR A 73 5.93 -1.60 3.43
C THR A 73 5.48 -2.50 4.58
N ARG A 74 4.69 -1.98 5.54
CA ARG A 74 4.09 -2.76 6.64
C ARG A 74 2.69 -3.28 6.33
N GLY A 75 2.30 -3.30 5.05
CA GLY A 75 1.03 -3.87 4.59
C GLY A 75 -0.19 -2.97 4.78
N LYS A 76 0.00 -1.68 5.10
CA LYS A 76 -1.09 -0.72 5.27
C LYS A 76 -1.52 -0.13 3.91
N ILE A 77 -2.30 -0.88 3.14
CA ILE A 77 -2.79 -0.46 1.81
C ILE A 77 -3.85 0.67 1.92
N GLU A 78 -4.52 0.77 3.07
CA GLU A 78 -5.55 1.81 3.36
C GLU A 78 -5.03 3.25 3.41
N ILE A 79 -3.70 3.43 3.35
CA ILE A 79 -3.06 4.74 3.26
C ILE A 79 -3.26 5.34 1.86
N LEU A 80 -3.39 4.51 0.84
CA LEU A 80 -3.66 4.97 -0.52
C LEU A 80 -5.17 5.21 -0.69
N PRO A 81 -5.58 6.27 -1.42
CA PRO A 81 -4.75 7.23 -2.16
C PRO A 81 -4.13 8.33 -1.28
N THR A 82 -2.98 8.85 -1.71
CA THR A 82 -2.31 10.01 -1.09
C THR A 82 -3.00 11.33 -1.47
N GLY A 83 -2.50 12.46 -0.91
CA GLY A 83 -3.13 13.78 -1.08
C GLY A 83 -4.23 14.09 -0.05
N ARG A 84 -4.24 13.35 1.05
CA ARG A 84 -5.16 13.51 2.19
C ARG A 84 -4.44 14.06 3.41
N ASN A 85 -5.18 14.70 4.31
CA ASN A 85 -4.66 15.14 5.60
C ASN A 85 -4.50 13.94 6.53
N PHE A 86 -3.28 13.43 6.67
CA PHE A 86 -3.08 12.18 7.39
C PHE A 86 -3.22 12.34 8.90
N TYR A 87 -3.80 11.36 9.58
CA TYR A 87 -3.83 11.28 11.03
C TYR A 87 -3.00 10.11 11.56
N ALA A 88 -2.45 10.30 12.75
CA ALA A 88 -1.77 9.26 13.49
C ALA A 88 -2.78 8.38 14.26
N VAL A 89 -2.29 7.30 14.87
CA VAL A 89 -3.10 6.47 15.77
C VAL A 89 -3.27 7.15 17.13
N ASP A 90 -4.36 6.83 17.83
CA ASP A 90 -4.59 7.27 19.20
C ASP A 90 -3.52 6.64 20.14
N PRO A 91 -2.71 7.45 20.84
CA PRO A 91 -1.65 6.94 21.72
C PRO A 91 -2.18 6.14 22.90
N THR A 92 -3.42 6.35 23.34
CA THR A 92 -4.01 5.60 24.47
C THR A 92 -4.32 4.15 24.12
N THR A 93 -4.45 3.86 22.82
CA THR A 93 -4.72 2.51 22.30
C THR A 93 -3.44 1.70 22.05
N LEU A 94 -2.26 2.31 22.24
CA LEU A 94 -0.97 1.65 22.14
C LEU A 94 -0.56 1.06 23.50
N PRO A 95 0.10 -0.11 23.53
CA PRO A 95 0.54 -0.93 22.41
C PRO A 95 -0.56 -1.86 21.85
N THR A 96 -0.55 -2.08 20.54
CA THR A 96 -1.41 -3.11 19.94
C THR A 96 -0.95 -4.51 20.36
N PRO A 97 -1.84 -5.53 20.42
CA PRO A 97 -1.44 -6.90 20.74
C PRO A 97 -0.35 -7.46 19.80
N ALA A 98 -0.37 -7.05 18.53
CA ALA A 98 0.67 -7.41 17.58
C ALA A 98 2.01 -6.73 17.91
N ALA A 99 2.00 -5.44 18.24
CA ALA A 99 3.20 -4.72 18.65
C ALA A 99 3.79 -5.28 19.95
N TRP A 100 2.95 -5.70 20.90
CA TRP A 100 3.40 -6.33 22.14
C TRP A 100 4.15 -7.64 21.89
N LYS A 101 3.61 -8.53 21.05
CA LYS A 101 4.28 -9.79 20.67
C LYS A 101 5.63 -9.55 20.02
N VAL A 102 5.69 -8.63 19.06
CA VAL A 102 6.95 -8.24 18.40
C VAL A 102 7.95 -7.66 19.41
N GLY A 103 7.47 -6.89 20.39
CA GLY A 103 8.30 -6.33 21.46
C GLY A 103 8.95 -7.41 22.32
N ILE A 104 8.18 -8.41 22.76
CA ILE A 104 8.70 -9.55 23.54
C ILE A 104 9.76 -10.31 22.72
N GLU A 105 9.43 -10.71 21.49
CA GLU A 105 10.37 -11.44 20.63
C GLU A 105 11.68 -10.65 20.39
N THR A 106 11.58 -9.33 20.26
CA THR A 106 12.75 -8.46 20.08
C THR A 106 13.59 -8.39 21.35
N ALA A 107 12.96 -8.27 22.52
CA ALA A 107 13.65 -8.24 23.80
C ALA A 107 14.35 -9.57 24.11
N GLU A 108 13.69 -10.70 23.87
CA GLU A 108 14.28 -12.03 24.04
C GLU A 108 15.51 -12.24 23.14
N LYS A 109 15.42 -11.82 21.88
CA LYS A 109 16.56 -11.86 20.94
C LYS A 109 17.72 -10.99 21.41
N LEU A 110 17.43 -9.79 21.93
CA LEU A 110 18.45 -8.89 22.44
C LEU A 110 19.19 -9.48 23.65
N ILE A 111 18.45 -10.03 24.61
CA ILE A 111 19.02 -10.67 25.81
C ILE A 111 19.88 -11.87 25.40
N LYS A 112 19.37 -12.71 24.50
CA LYS A 112 20.10 -13.87 23.99
C LYS A 112 21.42 -13.44 23.32
N TYR A 113 21.36 -12.43 22.45
CA TYR A 113 22.55 -11.89 21.78
C TYR A 113 23.60 -11.34 22.76
N TYR A 114 23.17 -10.76 23.89
CA TYR A 114 24.09 -10.24 24.90
C TYR A 114 24.75 -11.31 25.77
N LEU A 115 24.07 -12.45 25.97
CA LEU A 115 24.56 -13.56 26.81
C LEU A 115 25.42 -14.58 26.05
N GLU A 116 25.31 -14.60 24.72
CA GLU A 116 26.20 -15.35 23.82
C GLU A 116 27.55 -14.62 23.63
#